data_AF-A0A6C0FV68-F1
#
_entry.id   AF-A0A6C0FV68-F1
#
_cell.length_a   1.000
_cell.length_b   1.000
_cell.length_c   1.000
_cell.angle_alpha   90.00
_cell.angle_beta   90.00
_cell.angle_gamma   90.00
#
_symmetry.space_group_name_H-M   'P 1'
#
loop_
_entity.id
_entity.type
_entity.pdbx_description
1 polymer ?
#
loop_
_entity_poly.entity_id
_entity_poly.type
_entity_poly.pdbx_seq_one_letter_code
_entity_poly.pdbx_strand_id
1 'polypeptide(L)'
;MGGFLLMLLGLFNAVFPYPSWYLSVGWRIKDAEPTEAALFTNRAVGVIAAIIGLVIMVSSCSFGGGGSSGYASAFQKRLLAGEVQEMRIGIPADAPSLSEEELARAVDLMAHAPMDGFTLGMSYSGAGEATIVYMDGTSDDLLITTSGGIELLPRSGDKAYRIQSDELESLFRAWMSRSD
;
A
#
# COMPACT_ATOMS: atom_id res chain seq x y z
N MET A 1 5.01 12.36 2.74
CA MET A 1 5.24 13.80 3.03
C MET A 1 4.86 14.73 1.87
N GLY A 2 5.11 14.36 0.60
CA GLY A 2 4.82 15.22 -0.56
C GLY A 2 3.35 15.65 -0.74
N GLY A 3 2.39 14.75 -0.53
CA GLY A 3 0.95 15.07 -0.66
C GLY A 3 0.47 16.14 0.33
N PHE A 4 0.95 16.10 1.58
CA PHE A 4 0.64 17.10 2.60
C PHE A 4 1.16 18.50 2.23
N LEU A 5 2.42 18.59 1.77
CA LEU A 5 3.01 19.86 1.34
C LEU A 5 2.26 20.45 0.14
N LEU A 6 1.88 19.60 -0.82
CA LEU A 6 1.14 20.01 -2.01
C LEU A 6 -0.30 20.45 -1.66
N MET A 7 -0.92 19.81 -0.68
CA MET A 7 -2.22 20.23 -0.13
C MET A 7 -2.13 21.62 0.52
N LEU A 8 -1.14 21.85 1.39
CA LEU A 8 -0.95 23.15 2.04
C LEU A 8 -0.67 24.26 1.02
N LEU A 9 0.17 23.99 0.02
CA LEU A 9 0.47 24.93 -1.04
C LEU A 9 -0.76 25.24 -1.90
N GLY A 10 -1.56 24.22 -2.23
CA GLY A 10 -2.82 24.39 -2.93
C GLY A 10 -3.81 25.25 -2.15
N LEU A 11 -3.97 24.97 -0.85
CA LEU A 11 -4.85 25.72 0.03
C LEU A 11 -4.39 27.17 0.19
N PHE A 12 -3.09 27.41 0.32
CA PHE A 12 -2.51 28.74 0.36
C PHE A 12 -2.82 29.55 -0.91
N ASN A 13 -2.66 28.95 -2.08
CA ASN A 13 -3.00 29.59 -3.36
C ASN A 13 -4.50 29.88 -3.51
N ALA A 14 -5.37 29.02 -2.96
CA ALA A 14 -6.82 29.19 -2.99
C ALA A 14 -7.32 30.29 -2.04
N VAL A 15 -6.80 30.34 -0.81
CA VAL A 15 -7.24 31.29 0.23
C VAL A 15 -6.56 32.65 0.09
N PHE A 16 -5.29 32.66 -0.30
CA PHE A 16 -4.46 33.87 -0.41
C PHE A 16 -3.95 34.10 -1.85
N PRO A 17 -4.86 34.33 -2.83
CA PRO A 17 -4.48 34.46 -4.23
C PRO A 17 -3.63 35.70 -4.53
N TYR A 18 -3.74 36.76 -3.73
CA TYR A 18 -2.97 38.00 -3.90
C TYR A 18 -1.51 37.82 -3.45
N PRO A 19 -1.20 37.33 -2.24
CA PRO A 19 0.17 36.94 -1.88
C PRO A 19 0.77 35.89 -2.80
N SER A 20 -0.02 34.90 -3.22
CA SER A 20 0.39 33.87 -4.19
C SER A 20 0.80 34.47 -5.54
N TRP A 21 -0.01 35.39 -6.07
CA TRP A 21 0.31 36.13 -7.28
C TRP A 21 1.59 36.96 -7.12
N TYR A 22 1.73 37.63 -5.98
CA TYR A 22 2.90 38.46 -5.70
C TYR A 22 4.19 37.65 -5.66
N LEU A 23 4.18 36.48 -4.99
CA LEU A 23 5.33 35.58 -4.89
C LEU A 23 5.70 34.92 -6.23
N SER A 24 4.73 34.71 -7.12
CA SER A 24 4.97 34.10 -8.44
C SER A 24 5.47 35.10 -9.47
N VAL A 25 4.70 36.17 -9.72
CA VAL A 25 4.97 37.14 -10.80
C VAL A 25 4.91 38.58 -10.32
N GLY A 26 4.08 38.91 -9.33
CA GLY A 26 3.83 40.30 -8.94
C GLY A 26 5.08 41.05 -8.44
N TRP A 27 6.05 40.36 -7.82
CA TRP A 27 7.32 40.97 -7.41
C TRP A 27 8.16 41.51 -8.57
N ARG A 28 7.91 41.04 -9.81
CA ARG A 28 8.65 41.44 -11.02
C ARG A 28 8.06 42.66 -11.70
N ILE A 29 6.85 43.07 -11.30
CA ILE A 29 6.11 44.15 -11.97
C ILE A 29 5.92 45.28 -10.97
N LYS A 30 6.50 46.44 -11.28
CA LYS A 30 6.43 47.63 -10.42
C LYS A 30 5.01 48.20 -10.45
N ASP A 31 4.45 48.47 -9.27
CA ASP A 31 3.14 49.11 -9.08
C ASP A 31 1.96 48.40 -9.76
N ALA A 32 2.05 47.07 -9.92
CA ALA A 32 1.00 46.28 -10.55
C ALA A 32 0.05 45.65 -9.53
N GLU A 33 -1.25 45.90 -9.72
CA GLU A 33 -2.31 45.16 -9.06
C GLU A 33 -2.68 43.92 -9.88
N PRO A 34 -2.95 42.78 -9.21
CA PRO A 34 -3.39 41.58 -9.92
C PRO A 34 -4.76 41.82 -10.56
N THR A 35 -4.88 41.42 -11.82
CA THR A 35 -6.18 41.41 -12.49
C THR A 35 -7.09 40.36 -11.86
N GLU A 36 -8.41 40.54 -11.98
CA GLU A 36 -9.36 39.54 -11.48
C GLU A 36 -9.13 38.16 -12.10
N ALA A 37 -8.73 38.11 -13.37
CA ALA A 37 -8.37 36.87 -14.05
C ALA A 37 -7.16 36.18 -13.41
N ALA A 38 -6.16 36.94 -12.97
CA ALA A 38 -4.98 36.39 -12.29
C ALA A 38 -5.34 35.84 -10.90
N LEU A 39 -6.19 36.53 -10.15
CA LEU A 39 -6.69 36.06 -8.86
C LEU A 39 -7.54 34.79 -9.01
N PHE A 40 -8.43 34.74 -10.01
CA PHE A 40 -9.23 33.56 -10.31
C PHE A 40 -8.36 32.36 -10.71
N THR A 41 -7.35 32.58 -11.54
CA THR A 41 -6.42 31.53 -11.97
C THR A 41 -5.65 30.94 -10.79
N ASN A 42 -5.13 31.77 -9.89
CA ASN A 42 -4.45 31.27 -8.69
C ASN A 42 -5.38 30.46 -7.77
N ARG A 43 -6.65 30.88 -7.65
CA ARG A 43 -7.65 30.11 -6.90
C ARG A 43 -7.94 28.75 -7.54
N ALA A 44 -8.15 28.71 -8.85
CA ALA A 44 -8.43 27.48 -9.58
C ALA A 44 -7.26 26.49 -9.48
N VAL A 45 -6.03 26.96 -9.73
CA VAL A 45 -4.81 26.14 -9.61
C VAL A 45 -4.62 25.67 -8.17
N GLY A 46 -4.87 26.54 -7.18
CA GLY A 46 -4.81 26.20 -5.76
C GLY A 46 -5.78 25.08 -5.36
N VAL A 47 -7.04 25.17 -5.78
CA VAL A 47 -8.06 24.13 -5.51
C VAL A 47 -7.69 22.81 -6.17
N ILE A 48 -7.25 22.84 -7.45
CA ILE A 48 -6.82 21.64 -8.16
C ILE A 48 -5.63 20.98 -7.44
N ALA A 49 -4.62 21.77 -7.06
CA ALA A 49 -3.47 21.26 -6.30
C ALA A 49 -3.90 20.71 -4.93
N ALA A 50 -4.82 21.36 -4.22
CA ALA A 50 -5.33 20.86 -2.94
C ALA A 50 -6.02 19.50 -3.08
N ILE A 51 -6.85 19.32 -4.11
CA ILE A 51 -7.51 18.04 -4.42
C ILE A 51 -6.49 16.96 -4.76
N ILE A 52 -5.52 17.26 -5.64
CA ILE A 52 -4.46 16.31 -5.99
C ILE A 52 -3.64 15.92 -4.74
N GLY A 53 -3.30 16.91 -3.89
CA GLY A 53 -2.60 16.68 -2.63
C GLY A 53 -3.41 15.80 -1.67
N LEU A 54 -4.72 16.01 -1.60
CA LEU A 54 -5.64 15.16 -0.83
C LEU A 54 -5.70 13.75 -1.38
N VAL A 55 -5.84 13.57 -2.70
CA VAL A 55 -5.85 12.25 -3.33
C VAL A 55 -4.53 11.53 -3.08
N ILE A 56 -3.39 12.19 -3.30
CA ILE A 56 -2.07 11.60 -3.00
C ILE A 56 -1.95 11.26 -1.51
N MET A 57 -2.42 12.13 -0.62
CA MET A 57 -2.40 11.88 0.81
C MET A 57 -3.28 10.69 1.18
N VAL A 58 -4.52 10.61 0.67
CA VAL A 58 -5.45 9.51 0.93
C VAL A 58 -4.94 8.21 0.30
N SER A 59 -4.44 8.23 -0.93
CA SER A 59 -3.79 7.06 -1.56
C SER A 59 -2.54 6.61 -0.81
N SER A 60 -1.80 7.56 -0.21
CA SER A 60 -0.68 7.23 0.68
C SER A 60 -1.15 6.78 2.08
N CYS A 61 -2.36 7.13 2.48
CA CYS A 61 -3.02 6.72 3.71
C CYS A 61 -3.93 5.49 3.51
N SER A 62 -4.00 4.91 2.30
CA SER A 62 -4.63 3.62 2.09
C SER A 62 -3.82 2.56 2.85
N PHE A 63 -4.36 2.16 4.00
CA PHE A 63 -3.91 1.12 4.95
C PHE A 63 -2.81 1.47 5.97
N GLY A 64 -2.78 2.71 6.47
CA GLY A 64 -1.95 3.09 7.61
C GLY A 64 -2.75 3.56 8.83
N GLY A 65 -3.58 2.72 9.45
CA GLY A 65 -4.37 3.15 10.61
C GLY A 65 -5.26 2.10 11.25
N GLY A 66 -4.68 1.17 12.00
CA GLY A 66 -5.41 0.28 12.91
C GLY A 66 -4.45 -0.70 13.59
N GLY A 67 -4.10 -0.44 14.84
CA GLY A 67 -3.14 -1.24 15.61
C GLY A 67 -3.45 -2.74 15.56
N SER A 68 -2.56 -3.49 14.91
CA SER A 68 -1.93 -4.75 15.33
C SER A 68 -2.76 -5.84 16.05
N SER A 69 -4.08 -5.80 15.92
CA SER A 69 -5.05 -6.79 16.42
C SER A 69 -6.11 -7.16 15.37
N GLY A 70 -6.36 -6.28 14.38
CA GLY A 70 -7.35 -6.51 13.31
C GLY A 70 -6.78 -6.88 11.94
N TYR A 71 -5.45 -6.78 11.73
CA TYR A 71 -4.87 -7.00 10.39
C TYR A 71 -5.08 -8.42 9.88
N ALA A 72 -4.76 -9.44 10.69
CA ALA A 72 -5.02 -10.84 10.35
C ALA A 72 -6.49 -11.07 9.97
N SER A 73 -7.43 -10.53 10.76
CA SER A 73 -8.86 -10.66 10.44
C SER A 73 -9.28 -9.91 9.17
N ALA A 74 -8.67 -8.76 8.89
CA ALA A 74 -8.92 -8.00 7.68
C ALA A 74 -8.39 -8.76 6.46
N PHE A 75 -7.16 -9.29 6.55
CA PHE A 75 -6.56 -10.15 5.55
C PHE A 75 -7.47 -11.35 5.22
N GLN A 76 -7.85 -12.15 6.21
CA GLN A 76 -8.74 -13.29 6.01
C GLN A 76 -10.10 -12.90 5.42
N LYS A 77 -10.65 -11.75 5.84
CA LYS A 77 -11.91 -11.23 5.29
C LYS A 77 -11.78 -10.90 3.80
N ARG A 78 -10.65 -10.36 3.35
CA ARG A 78 -10.39 -10.08 1.92
C ARG A 78 -10.27 -11.36 1.10
N LEU A 79 -9.58 -12.37 1.65
CA LEU A 79 -9.51 -13.70 1.05
C LEU A 79 -10.90 -14.30 0.85
N LEU A 80 -11.74 -14.28 1.89
CA LEU A 80 -13.12 -14.79 1.85
C LEU A 80 -14.05 -13.98 0.94
N ALA A 81 -13.76 -12.69 0.74
CA ALA A 81 -14.50 -11.83 -0.17
C ALA A 81 -14.17 -12.09 -1.66
N GLY A 82 -13.17 -12.95 -1.94
CA GLY A 82 -12.74 -13.24 -3.30
C GLY A 82 -12.02 -12.07 -3.96
N GLU A 83 -11.39 -11.19 -3.18
CA GLU A 83 -10.67 -10.02 -3.70
C GLU A 83 -9.28 -10.37 -4.27
N VAL A 84 -8.85 -11.62 -4.16
CA VAL A 84 -7.53 -12.05 -4.65
C VAL A 84 -7.59 -12.22 -6.17
N GLN A 85 -6.74 -11.48 -6.87
CA GLN A 85 -6.60 -11.57 -8.32
C GLN A 85 -5.60 -12.66 -8.70
N GLU A 86 -4.44 -12.67 -8.06
CA GLU A 86 -3.37 -13.63 -8.33
C GLU A 86 -2.42 -13.75 -7.13
N MET A 87 -1.65 -14.83 -7.11
CA MET A 87 -0.54 -15.02 -6.17
C MET A 87 0.70 -15.42 -6.96
N ARG A 88 1.82 -14.80 -6.62
CA ARG A 88 3.13 -15.01 -7.25
C ARG A 88 4.09 -15.60 -6.22
N ILE A 89 4.86 -16.60 -6.61
CA ILE A 89 5.84 -17.27 -5.74
C ILE A 89 7.25 -16.94 -6.23
N GLY A 90 8.07 -16.32 -5.38
CA GLY A 90 9.44 -15.92 -5.68
C GLY A 90 9.65 -14.40 -5.81
N ILE A 91 10.92 -14.01 -5.90
CA ILE A 91 11.38 -12.62 -5.82
C ILE A 91 11.45 -11.86 -7.17
N PRO A 92 11.50 -12.47 -8.37
CA PRO A 92 11.52 -11.65 -9.58
C PRO A 92 10.10 -11.25 -10.01
N ALA A 93 9.96 -10.06 -10.62
CA ALA A 93 8.67 -9.48 -11.00
C ALA A 93 7.89 -10.29 -12.06
N ASP A 94 8.58 -11.23 -12.72
CA ASP A 94 8.07 -12.19 -13.71
C ASP A 94 7.84 -13.59 -13.12
N ALA A 95 7.89 -13.73 -11.79
CA ALA A 95 7.54 -14.97 -11.12
C ALA A 95 6.18 -15.50 -11.61
N PRO A 96 6.08 -16.77 -12.01
CA PRO A 96 4.86 -17.32 -12.53
C PRO A 96 3.74 -17.24 -11.47
N SER A 97 2.58 -16.76 -11.91
CA SER A 97 1.38 -16.79 -11.09
C SER A 97 0.95 -18.24 -10.85
N LEU A 98 0.43 -18.53 -9.67
CA LEU A 98 -0.22 -19.82 -9.40
C LEU A 98 -1.36 -20.07 -10.39
N SER A 99 -1.59 -21.34 -10.73
CA SER A 99 -2.80 -21.72 -11.46
C SER A 99 -4.07 -21.42 -10.64
N GLU A 100 -5.22 -21.34 -11.30
CA GLU A 100 -6.49 -21.03 -10.63
C GLU A 100 -6.82 -22.02 -9.50
N GLU A 101 -6.52 -23.31 -9.70
CA GLU A 101 -6.72 -24.36 -8.69
C GLU A 101 -5.75 -24.19 -7.49
N GLU A 102 -4.48 -23.90 -7.76
CA GLU A 102 -3.47 -23.67 -6.72
C GLU A 102 -3.78 -22.40 -5.92
N LEU A 103 -4.21 -21.34 -6.61
CA LEU A 103 -4.62 -20.08 -6.00
C LEU A 103 -5.83 -20.31 -5.09
N ALA A 104 -6.89 -20.96 -5.59
CA ALA A 104 -8.09 -21.23 -4.80
C ALA A 104 -7.76 -22.03 -3.53
N ARG A 105 -6.89 -23.04 -3.65
CA ARG A 105 -6.45 -23.84 -2.50
C ARG A 105 -5.62 -23.02 -1.50
N ALA A 106 -4.69 -22.20 -1.97
CA ALA A 106 -3.89 -21.34 -1.10
C ALA A 106 -4.79 -20.35 -0.34
N VAL A 107 -5.73 -19.71 -1.05
CA VAL A 107 -6.69 -18.76 -0.48
C VAL A 107 -7.56 -19.43 0.58
N ASP A 108 -8.10 -20.62 0.30
CA ASP A 108 -8.93 -21.37 1.26
C ASP A 108 -8.17 -21.71 2.54
N LEU A 109 -6.95 -22.23 2.41
CA LEU A 109 -6.10 -22.56 3.56
C LEU A 109 -5.75 -21.32 4.39
N MET A 110 -5.35 -20.23 3.76
CA MET A 110 -5.01 -18.98 4.46
C MET A 110 -6.22 -18.32 5.12
N ALA A 111 -7.39 -18.38 4.48
CA ALA A 111 -8.63 -17.79 4.99
C ALA A 111 -9.10 -18.45 6.30
N HIS A 112 -8.80 -19.73 6.49
CA HIS A 112 -9.27 -20.51 7.64
C HIS A 112 -8.17 -20.90 8.64
N ALA A 113 -6.89 -20.77 8.26
CA ALA A 113 -5.79 -21.10 9.15
C ALA A 113 -5.72 -20.15 10.36
N PRO A 114 -5.43 -20.66 11.57
CA PRO A 114 -5.12 -19.82 12.71
C PRO A 114 -3.92 -18.92 12.42
N MET A 115 -3.94 -17.70 12.95
CA MET A 115 -2.84 -16.74 12.79
C MET A 115 -2.33 -16.25 14.15
N ASP A 116 -1.04 -16.46 14.42
CA ASP A 116 -0.40 -15.99 15.64
C ASP A 116 0.36 -14.69 15.39
N GLY A 117 -0.03 -13.62 16.07
CA GLY A 117 0.67 -12.34 15.98
C GLY A 117 1.94 -12.33 16.83
N PHE A 118 3.03 -11.81 16.27
CA PHE A 118 4.29 -11.62 16.99
C PHE A 118 4.95 -10.29 16.60
N THR A 119 5.86 -9.80 17.45
CA THR A 119 6.64 -8.59 17.19
C THR A 119 7.91 -8.93 16.44
N LEU A 120 8.22 -8.12 15.44
CA LEU A 120 9.38 -8.28 14.58
C LEU A 120 10.67 -7.97 15.34
N GLY A 121 11.57 -8.95 15.39
CA GLY A 121 12.90 -8.80 15.95
C GLY A 121 13.91 -8.25 14.94
N MET A 122 15.15 -8.02 15.37
CA MET A 122 16.23 -7.51 14.52
C MET A 122 16.79 -8.52 13.51
N SER A 123 16.29 -9.76 13.49
CA SER A 123 16.77 -10.83 12.63
C SER A 123 15.60 -11.39 11.82
N TYR A 124 15.59 -11.08 10.52
CA TYR A 124 14.71 -11.68 9.54
C TYR A 124 15.52 -12.63 8.66
N SER A 125 15.02 -13.85 8.47
CA SER A 125 15.56 -14.78 7.48
C SER A 125 14.42 -15.45 6.71
N GLY A 126 14.20 -14.98 5.47
CA GLY A 126 13.31 -15.64 4.51
C GLY A 126 14.08 -16.69 3.71
N ALA A 127 13.51 -17.88 3.60
CA ALA A 127 13.87 -18.89 2.60
C ALA A 127 13.24 -18.59 1.24
N GLY A 128 12.15 -17.81 1.22
CA GLY A 128 11.49 -17.33 0.02
C GLY A 128 10.39 -16.33 0.34
N GLU A 129 9.81 -15.77 -0.70
CA GLU A 129 8.76 -14.75 -0.64
C GLU A 129 7.63 -15.11 -1.60
N ALA A 130 6.41 -14.71 -1.26
CA ALA A 130 5.29 -14.73 -2.17
C ALA A 130 4.46 -13.47 -2.02
N THR A 131 3.90 -12.99 -3.13
CA THR A 131 3.09 -11.78 -3.15
C THR A 131 1.67 -12.12 -3.59
N ILE A 132 0.70 -11.67 -2.81
CA ILE A 132 -0.73 -11.74 -3.13
C ILE A 132 -1.13 -10.40 -3.74
N VAL A 133 -1.66 -10.40 -4.95
CA VAL A 133 -2.18 -9.20 -5.62
C VAL A 133 -3.71 -9.23 -5.58
N TYR A 134 -4.30 -8.13 -5.13
CA TYR A 134 -5.74 -7.97 -5.03
C TYR A 134 -6.33 -7.26 -6.25
N MET A 135 -7.63 -7.41 -6.48
CA MET A 135 -8.36 -6.78 -7.59
C MET A 135 -8.29 -5.24 -7.59
N ASP A 136 -8.05 -4.62 -6.44
CA ASP A 136 -7.87 -3.17 -6.29
C ASP A 136 -6.43 -2.70 -6.61
N GLY A 137 -5.53 -3.61 -6.97
CA GLY A 137 -4.12 -3.37 -7.25
C GLY A 137 -3.22 -3.28 -6.02
N THR A 138 -3.76 -3.48 -4.81
CA THR A 138 -2.94 -3.60 -3.60
C THR A 138 -2.27 -4.98 -3.52
N SER A 139 -1.24 -5.13 -2.68
CA SER A 139 -0.61 -6.44 -2.45
C SER A 139 -0.17 -6.64 -1.00
N ASP A 140 -0.17 -7.90 -0.59
CA ASP A 140 0.39 -8.40 0.67
C ASP A 140 1.53 -9.36 0.40
N ASP A 141 2.61 -9.26 1.19
CA ASP A 141 3.78 -10.11 1.06
C ASP A 141 3.81 -11.15 2.18
N LEU A 142 4.12 -12.38 1.78
CA LEU A 142 4.30 -13.53 2.63
C LEU A 142 5.78 -13.94 2.60
N LEU A 143 6.37 -14.10 3.78
CA LEU A 143 7.69 -14.69 3.93
C LEU A 143 7.59 -16.14 4.35
N ILE A 144 8.37 -16.99 3.68
CA ILE A 144 8.55 -18.37 4.08
C ILE A 144 9.84 -18.42 4.87
N THR A 145 9.79 -18.82 6.14
CA THR A 145 11.00 -18.81 6.97
C THR A 145 11.85 -20.06 6.74
N THR A 146 13.16 -19.92 6.95
CA THR A 146 14.11 -21.04 6.94
C THR A 146 13.82 -22.07 8.05
N SER A 147 13.25 -21.62 9.17
CA SER A 147 12.89 -22.47 10.32
C SER A 147 11.54 -23.17 10.19
N GLY A 148 10.76 -22.87 9.16
CA GLY A 148 9.39 -23.35 9.01
C GLY A 148 8.35 -22.28 9.34
N GLY A 149 7.20 -22.36 8.69
CA GLY A 149 6.10 -21.41 8.79
C GLY A 149 6.09 -20.35 7.69
N ILE A 150 4.87 -19.86 7.46
CA ILE A 150 4.56 -18.75 6.55
C ILE A 150 4.16 -17.55 7.40
N GLU A 151 4.79 -16.41 7.16
CA GLU A 151 4.59 -15.18 7.90
C GLU A 151 4.00 -14.12 6.96
N LEU A 152 2.88 -13.55 7.36
CA LEU A 152 2.28 -12.38 6.73
C LEU A 152 2.92 -11.12 7.31
N LEU A 153 3.51 -10.30 6.44
CA LEU A 153 4.17 -9.06 6.82
C LEU A 153 3.30 -7.86 6.40
N PRO A 154 2.68 -7.15 7.35
CA PRO A 154 2.07 -5.88 7.06
C PRO A 154 3.11 -4.89 6.52
N ARG A 155 2.77 -4.13 5.48
CA ARG A 155 3.63 -3.07 4.91
C ARG A 155 4.03 -1.98 5.91
N SER A 156 3.30 -1.85 7.02
CA SER A 156 3.61 -0.91 8.09
C SER A 156 3.33 -1.51 9.46
N GLY A 157 4.25 -1.28 10.40
CA GLY A 157 4.14 -1.74 11.78
C GLY A 157 5.33 -2.62 12.20
N ASP A 158 5.30 -3.00 13.47
CA ASP A 158 6.29 -3.87 14.13
C ASP A 158 5.75 -5.27 14.40
N LYS A 159 4.57 -5.61 13.87
CA LYS A 159 3.96 -6.94 14.03
C LYS A 159 3.86 -7.68 12.71
N ALA A 160 4.10 -8.97 12.76
CA ALA A 160 3.74 -9.91 11.71
C ALA A 160 2.87 -11.01 12.27
N TYR A 161 2.33 -11.83 11.37
CA TYR A 161 1.41 -12.89 11.72
C TYR A 161 1.88 -14.19 11.10
N ARG A 162 2.07 -15.22 11.92
CA ARG A 162 2.39 -16.56 11.44
C ARG A 162 1.10 -17.32 11.13
N ILE A 163 0.98 -17.81 9.90
CA ILE A 163 -0.13 -18.66 9.48
C ILE A 163 0.19 -20.09 9.89
N GLN A 164 -0.67 -20.68 10.73
CA GLN A 164 -0.50 -22.02 11.27
C GLN A 164 -1.14 -23.04 10.31
N SER A 165 -0.37 -23.48 9.31
CA SER A 165 -0.80 -24.52 8.38
C SER A 165 0.39 -25.27 7.76
N ASP A 166 0.60 -26.51 8.22
CA ASP A 166 1.63 -27.41 7.69
C ASP A 166 1.39 -27.76 6.21
N GLU A 167 0.11 -27.87 5.83
CA GLU A 167 -0.29 -28.14 4.45
C GLU A 167 0.08 -26.96 3.54
N LEU A 168 -0.25 -25.74 3.96
CA LEU A 168 0.09 -24.53 3.21
C LEU A 168 1.61 -24.40 3.08
N GLU A 169 2.36 -24.63 4.16
CA GLU A 169 3.82 -24.61 4.13
C GLU A 169 4.38 -25.63 3.11
N SER A 170 3.85 -26.86 3.12
CA SER A 170 4.26 -27.91 2.20
C SER A 170 4.02 -27.53 0.74
N LEU A 171 2.86 -26.92 0.44
CA LEU A 171 2.52 -26.43 -0.90
C LEU A 171 3.47 -25.32 -1.34
N PHE A 172 3.71 -24.33 -0.48
CA PHE A 172 4.63 -23.22 -0.79
C PHE A 172 6.04 -23.71 -1.07
N ARG A 173 6.56 -24.66 -0.29
CA ARG A 173 7.87 -25.27 -0.55
C ARG A 173 7.91 -26.00 -1.89
N ALA A 174 6.84 -26.73 -2.23
CA ALA A 174 6.73 -27.39 -3.53
C ALA A 174 6.71 -26.37 -4.69
N TRP A 175 5.98 -25.26 -4.55
CA TRP A 175 5.93 -24.21 -5.55
C TRP A 175 7.27 -23.50 -5.73
N MET A 176 7.96 -23.16 -4.63
CA MET A 176 9.29 -22.55 -4.71
C MET A 176 10.30 -23.46 -5.41
N SER A 177 10.25 -24.78 -5.16
CA SER A 177 11.14 -25.73 -5.85
C SER A 177 10.88 -25.86 -7.35
N ARG A 178 9.75 -25.36 -7.86
CA ARG A 178 9.43 -25.31 -9.30
C ARG A 178 9.91 -24.03 -9.97
N SER A 179 10.17 -22.96 -9.19
CA SER A 179 10.61 -21.66 -9.69
C SER A 179 12.14 -21.50 -9.76
N ASP A 180 12.88 -22.42 -9.12
CA ASP A 180 14.35 -22.55 -9.21
C ASP A 180 14.78 -23.37 -10.45
#